data_AF-K1T294-F1
#
_entry.id   AF-K1T294-F1
#
_cell.length_a   1.000
_cell.length_b   1.000
_cell.length_c   1.000
_cell.angle_alpha   90.00
_cell.angle_beta   90.00
_cell.angle_gamma   90.00
#
_symmetry.space_group_name_H-M   'P 1'
#
loop_
_entity.id
_entity.type
_entity.pdbx_description
1 polymer ?
#
loop_
_entity_poly.entity_id
_entity_poly.type
_entity_poly.pdbx_seq_one_letter_code
_entity_poly.pdbx_strand_id
1 'polypeptide(L)'
;LDLPFKHKGIMCAPFIGPISIEKYLQSGQVERVVCGGENYDGSRPCNFDWVKSLRQECVLHNVTFCFIETGTYFIKDGKKYRIPKKSTQSEMAYKSGMNYIGKPIKFKLCDNFGFDIPENELYVPHYRKNCEHCSSKLICNGCCDCGKCD
;
A
#
# COMPACT_ATOMS: atom_id res chain seq x y z
N LEU A 1 -17.10 2.29 -13.48
CA LEU A 1 -15.79 1.62 -13.25
C LEU A 1 -15.25 1.06 -14.57
N ASP A 2 -15.58 1.69 -15.69
CA ASP A 2 -15.81 0.94 -16.94
C ASP A 2 -14.64 1.03 -17.92
N LEU A 3 -13.58 1.70 -17.49
CA LEU A 3 -12.32 1.77 -18.23
C LEU A 3 -11.67 0.37 -18.32
N PRO A 4 -11.03 0.06 -19.45
CA PRO A 4 -10.60 -1.31 -19.80
C PRO A 4 -9.30 -1.75 -19.09
N PHE A 5 -8.98 -1.16 -17.93
CA PHE A 5 -7.82 -1.56 -17.14
C PHE A 5 -8.01 -2.98 -16.59
N LYS A 6 -7.01 -3.83 -16.78
CA LYS A 6 -7.03 -5.23 -16.33
C LYS A 6 -6.94 -5.37 -14.81
N HIS A 7 -6.16 -4.49 -14.18
CA HIS A 7 -5.96 -4.43 -12.74
C HIS A 7 -6.27 -3.02 -12.26
N LYS A 8 -7.03 -2.91 -11.17
CA LYS A 8 -7.45 -1.60 -10.62
C LYS A 8 -7.09 -1.52 -9.15
N GLY A 9 -6.55 -0.38 -8.76
CA GLY A 9 -6.24 -0.07 -7.38
C GLY A 9 -6.60 1.37 -7.03
N ILE A 10 -6.71 1.64 -5.73
CA ILE A 10 -6.99 2.97 -5.18
C ILE A 10 -5.79 3.41 -4.34
N MET A 11 -5.33 4.64 -4.57
CA MET A 11 -4.25 5.27 -3.80
C MET A 11 -4.80 6.50 -3.07
N CYS A 12 -4.72 6.47 -1.76
CA CYS A 12 -5.12 7.55 -0.85
C CYS A 12 -3.88 8.07 -0.12
N ALA A 13 -2.97 8.69 -0.87
CA ALA A 13 -1.78 9.34 -0.31
C ALA A 13 -1.55 10.66 -1.07
N PRO A 14 -1.73 11.82 -0.44
CA PRO A 14 -1.85 12.00 1.00
C PRO A 14 -3.26 11.70 1.56
N PHE A 15 -3.33 11.02 2.71
CA PHE A 15 -4.58 10.66 3.38
C PHE A 15 -4.97 11.71 4.44
N ILE A 16 -5.73 12.70 3.98
CA ILE A 16 -5.97 13.98 4.67
C ILE A 16 -7.38 14.12 5.27
N GLY A 17 -8.17 13.05 5.22
CA GLY A 17 -9.53 13.03 5.74
C GLY A 17 -10.15 11.64 5.64
N PRO A 18 -11.24 11.39 6.37
CA PRO A 18 -11.95 10.13 6.28
C PRO A 18 -12.60 10.01 4.90
N ILE A 19 -12.49 8.83 4.30
CA ILE A 19 -13.21 8.46 3.10
C ILE A 19 -13.83 7.08 3.30
N SER A 20 -14.90 6.81 2.56
CA SER A 20 -15.42 5.47 2.36
C SER A 20 -15.36 5.14 0.87
N ILE A 21 -14.80 3.98 0.56
CA ILE A 21 -14.67 3.44 -0.80
C ILE A 21 -15.45 2.14 -0.99
N GLU A 22 -16.15 1.69 0.05
CA GLU A 22 -17.02 0.51 0.09
C GLU A 22 -17.83 0.30 -1.20
N LYS A 23 -18.50 1.35 -1.70
CA LYS A 23 -19.29 1.29 -2.94
C LYS A 23 -18.49 0.86 -4.17
N TYR A 24 -17.20 1.16 -4.21
CA TYR A 24 -16.29 0.77 -5.30
C TYR A 24 -15.74 -0.65 -5.07
N LEU A 25 -15.53 -1.05 -3.81
CA LEU A 25 -15.06 -2.40 -3.45
C LEU A 25 -16.11 -3.47 -3.80
N GLN A 26 -17.39 -3.16 -3.59
CA GLN A 26 -18.53 -4.02 -3.94
C GLN A 26 -18.56 -4.45 -5.42
N SER A 27 -17.92 -3.69 -6.31
CA SER A 27 -17.79 -4.08 -7.72
C SER A 27 -16.93 -5.32 -7.96
N GLY A 28 -16.09 -5.69 -6.99
CA GLY A 28 -15.10 -6.76 -7.10
C GLY A 28 -13.90 -6.43 -8.01
N GLN A 29 -13.87 -5.27 -8.67
CA GLN A 29 -12.83 -4.90 -9.64
C GLN A 29 -11.59 -4.28 -9.01
N VAL A 30 -11.70 -3.73 -7.79
CA VAL A 30 -10.56 -3.17 -7.06
C VAL A 30 -9.82 -4.33 -6.38
N GLU A 31 -8.53 -4.46 -6.64
CA GLU A 31 -7.71 -5.54 -6.10
C GLU A 31 -6.77 -5.07 -4.99
N ARG A 32 -6.50 -3.76 -4.94
CA ARG A 32 -5.58 -3.16 -3.98
C ARG A 32 -5.99 -1.75 -3.57
N VAL A 33 -5.86 -1.44 -2.30
CA VAL A 33 -6.00 -0.10 -1.73
C VAL A 33 -4.73 0.24 -0.96
N VAL A 34 -4.22 1.45 -1.18
CA VAL A 34 -3.02 1.95 -0.51
C VAL A 34 -3.35 3.29 0.12
N CYS A 35 -2.91 3.52 1.35
CA CYS A 35 -3.00 4.84 1.97
C CYS A 35 -1.70 5.26 2.67
N GLY A 36 -1.48 6.55 2.79
CA GLY A 36 -0.32 7.11 3.49
C GLY A 36 -0.52 8.58 3.83
N GLY A 37 0.02 9.03 4.96
CA GLY A 37 -0.07 10.43 5.37
C GLY A 37 0.82 11.37 4.52
N GLU A 38 0.60 12.67 4.64
CA GLU A 38 1.38 13.69 3.93
C GLU A 38 2.74 13.93 4.62
N ASN A 39 3.84 13.98 3.86
CA ASN A 39 5.20 14.11 4.40
C ASN A 39 5.99 15.33 3.90
N TYR A 40 5.39 16.19 3.08
CA TYR A 40 5.99 17.44 2.59
C TYR A 40 5.79 18.61 3.58
N ASP A 41 6.35 19.77 3.26
CA ASP A 41 6.12 21.01 4.00
C ASP A 41 4.64 21.38 3.99
N GLY A 42 4.14 21.89 5.13
CA GLY A 42 2.71 22.14 5.31
C GLY A 42 1.85 20.88 5.50
N SER A 43 2.48 19.73 5.77
CA SER A 43 1.80 18.44 5.95
C SER A 43 0.62 18.49 6.91
N ARG A 44 -0.51 17.97 6.46
CA ARG A 44 -1.73 17.84 7.27
C ARG A 44 -1.72 16.56 8.11
N PRO A 45 -2.38 16.56 9.27
CA PRO A 45 -2.47 15.38 10.12
C PRO A 45 -3.18 14.20 9.44
N CYS A 46 -2.56 13.02 9.48
CA CYS A 46 -3.21 11.75 9.15
C CYS A 46 -3.72 11.09 10.44
N ASN A 47 -5.02 10.82 10.53
CA ASN A 47 -5.61 10.16 11.70
C ASN A 47 -5.67 8.64 11.52
N PHE A 48 -5.17 7.90 12.50
CA PHE A 48 -5.15 6.45 12.51
C PHE A 48 -6.56 5.82 12.48
N ASP A 49 -7.58 6.52 13.00
CA ASP A 49 -8.96 6.04 12.92
C ASP A 49 -9.45 5.95 11.46
N TRP A 50 -9.03 6.88 10.61
CA TRP A 50 -9.34 6.82 9.17
C TRP A 50 -8.68 5.61 8.51
N VAL A 51 -7.43 5.31 8.89
CA VAL A 51 -6.68 4.14 8.39
C VAL A 51 -7.39 2.85 8.80
N LYS A 52 -7.81 2.74 10.07
CA LYS A 52 -8.55 1.57 10.58
C LYS A 52 -9.87 1.37 9.84
N SER A 53 -10.65 2.44 9.62
CA SER A 53 -11.92 2.36 8.90
C SER A 53 -11.73 1.94 7.44
N LEU A 54 -10.78 2.55 6.73
CA LEU A 54 -10.48 2.20 5.34
C LEU A 54 -9.98 0.76 5.21
N ARG A 55 -9.12 0.31 6.14
CA ARG A 55 -8.67 -1.09 6.23
C ARG A 55 -9.86 -2.03 6.42
N GLN A 56 -10.81 -1.67 7.30
CA GLN A 56 -11.95 -2.53 7.60
C GLN A 56 -12.82 -2.78 6.36
N GLU A 57 -13.08 -1.75 5.54
CA GLU A 57 -13.76 -1.91 4.25
C GLU A 57 -12.99 -2.88 3.35
N CYS A 58 -11.67 -2.74 3.24
CA CYS A 58 -10.85 -3.65 2.43
C CYS A 58 -10.88 -5.10 2.92
N VAL A 59 -10.84 -5.32 4.25
CA VAL A 59 -10.92 -6.66 4.85
C VAL A 59 -12.27 -7.32 4.54
N LEU A 60 -13.38 -6.58 4.67
CA LEU A 60 -14.72 -7.10 4.38
C LEU A 60 -14.88 -7.57 2.92
N HIS A 61 -14.18 -6.91 1.99
CA HIS A 61 -14.22 -7.26 0.56
C HIS A 61 -13.06 -8.16 0.09
N ASN A 62 -12.23 -8.64 1.03
CA ASN A 62 -11.04 -9.42 0.73
C ASN A 62 -10.10 -8.73 -0.29
N VAL A 63 -9.91 -7.42 -0.14
CA VAL A 63 -9.05 -6.57 -0.98
C VAL A 63 -7.75 -6.27 -0.24
N THR A 64 -6.61 -6.38 -0.93
CA THR A 64 -5.30 -6.10 -0.33
C THR A 64 -5.22 -4.65 0.10
N PHE A 65 -4.83 -4.40 1.35
CA PHE A 65 -4.68 -3.05 1.92
C PHE A 65 -3.26 -2.81 2.41
N CYS A 66 -2.69 -1.66 2.06
CA CYS A 66 -1.34 -1.27 2.44
C CYS A 66 -1.31 0.14 3.05
N PHE A 67 -0.88 0.25 4.31
CA PHE A 67 -0.62 1.53 4.95
C PHE A 67 0.87 1.84 4.85
N ILE A 68 1.28 2.70 3.91
CA ILE A 68 2.69 2.80 3.48
C ILE A 68 3.56 3.70 4.36
N GLU A 69 2.97 4.74 4.95
CA GLU A 69 3.64 5.70 5.81
C GLU A 69 2.64 6.53 6.62
N THR A 70 3.04 6.95 7.83
CA THR A 70 2.19 7.75 8.73
C THR A 70 1.98 9.20 8.27
N GLY A 71 2.87 9.71 7.41
CA GLY A 71 3.03 11.15 7.21
C GLY A 71 3.76 11.84 8.36
N THR A 72 4.05 13.12 8.19
CA THR A 72 4.81 13.95 9.14
C THR A 72 4.03 14.27 10.40
N TYR A 73 2.71 14.50 10.28
CA TYR A 73 1.83 14.68 11.44
C TYR A 73 0.85 13.53 11.50
N PHE A 74 0.87 12.80 12.61
CA PHE A 74 0.06 11.60 12.79
C PHE A 74 -0.75 11.68 14.08
N ILE A 75 -2.01 11.26 14.05
CA ILE A 75 -2.90 11.26 15.21
C ILE A 75 -3.28 9.82 15.53
N LYS A 76 -3.04 9.38 16.76
CA LYS A 76 -3.46 8.08 17.26
C LYS A 76 -3.94 8.22 18.70
N ASP A 77 -5.14 7.72 18.99
CA ASP A 77 -5.79 7.75 20.31
C ASP A 77 -5.83 9.17 20.90
N GLY A 78 -6.19 10.15 20.06
CA GLY A 78 -6.22 11.57 20.42
C GLY A 78 -4.85 12.26 20.56
N LYS A 79 -3.75 11.50 20.58
CA LYS A 79 -2.39 12.05 20.69
C LYS A 79 -1.81 12.39 19.31
N LYS A 80 -1.21 13.57 19.21
CA LYS A 80 -0.50 14.06 18.02
C LYS A 80 0.98 13.69 18.10
N TYR A 81 1.51 13.16 17.01
CA TYR A 81 2.91 12.80 16.83
C TYR A 81 3.48 13.55 15.63
N ARG A 82 4.69 14.08 15.76
CA ARG A 82 5.46 14.66 14.65
C ARG A 82 6.59 13.70 14.29
N ILE A 83 6.55 13.14 13.08
CA ILE A 83 7.44 12.08 12.60
C ILE A 83 8.07 12.55 11.28
N PRO A 84 9.11 13.40 11.29
CA PRO A 84 9.62 14.05 10.07
C PRO A 84 10.40 13.12 9.13
N LYS A 85 11.02 12.06 9.68
CA LYS A 85 11.86 11.16 8.89
C LYS A 85 11.02 10.10 8.18
N LYS A 86 11.07 10.06 6.83
CA LYS A 86 10.31 9.11 6.00
C LYS A 86 10.54 7.64 6.38
N SER A 87 11.77 7.26 6.71
CA SER A 87 12.05 5.87 7.13
C SER A 87 11.32 5.51 8.43
N THR A 88 11.26 6.44 9.40
CA THR A 88 10.50 6.25 10.64
C THR A 88 9.00 6.22 10.37
N GLN A 89 8.49 7.05 9.45
CA GLN A 89 7.06 7.01 9.06
C GLN A 89 6.66 5.64 8.50
N SER A 90 7.48 5.07 7.62
CA SER A 90 7.23 3.73 7.07
C SER A 90 7.39 2.64 8.13
N GLU A 91 8.42 2.73 8.99
CA GLU A 91 8.61 1.77 10.08
C GLU A 91 7.45 1.77 11.08
N MET A 92 6.92 2.95 11.44
CA MET A 92 5.75 3.05 12.32
C MET A 92 4.48 2.52 11.65
N ALA A 93 4.31 2.73 10.35
CA ALA A 93 3.22 2.15 9.59
C ALA A 93 3.32 0.61 9.55
N TYR A 94 4.52 0.05 9.36
CA TYR A 94 4.77 -1.38 9.43
C TYR A 94 4.44 -1.95 10.81
N LYS A 95 4.97 -1.32 11.88
CA LYS A 95 4.74 -1.71 13.28
C LYS A 95 3.28 -1.61 13.70
N SER A 96 2.45 -0.85 12.99
CA SER A 96 1.02 -0.76 13.27
C SER A 96 0.24 -2.03 12.94
N GLY A 97 0.80 -2.93 12.11
CA GLY A 97 0.13 -4.16 11.67
C GLY A 97 -1.10 -3.93 10.80
N MET A 98 -1.27 -2.74 10.22
CA MET A 98 -2.46 -2.40 9.42
C MET A 98 -2.49 -3.05 8.04
N ASN A 99 -1.35 -3.48 7.50
CA ASN A 99 -1.32 -4.17 6.21
C ASN A 99 -2.20 -5.44 6.26
N TYR A 100 -2.93 -5.67 5.18
CA TYR A 100 -3.81 -6.83 5.03
C TYR A 100 -3.62 -7.42 3.63
N ILE A 101 -3.42 -8.73 3.57
CA ILE A 101 -3.30 -9.49 2.32
C ILE A 101 -4.71 -9.99 1.99
N GLY A 102 -5.29 -9.48 0.91
CA GLY A 102 -6.58 -9.94 0.40
C GLY A 102 -6.41 -11.03 -0.64
N LYS A 103 -7.37 -11.10 -1.58
CA LYS A 103 -7.27 -11.99 -2.74
C LYS A 103 -5.98 -11.69 -3.55
N PRO A 104 -5.26 -12.74 -4.02
CA PRO A 104 -4.07 -12.56 -4.81
C PRO A 104 -4.41 -11.96 -6.18
N ILE A 105 -3.54 -11.07 -6.68
CA ILE A 105 -3.64 -10.52 -8.03
C ILE A 105 -3.02 -11.53 -9.00
N LYS A 106 -3.76 -11.93 -10.03
CA LYS A 106 -3.28 -12.82 -11.09
C LYS A 106 -2.89 -12.00 -12.31
N PHE A 107 -1.60 -11.73 -12.47
CA PHE A 107 -1.10 -11.05 -13.65
C PHE A 107 -1.02 -12.04 -14.83
N LYS A 108 -1.58 -11.65 -15.97
CA LYS A 108 -1.34 -12.34 -17.24
C LYS A 108 -0.16 -11.68 -17.93
N LEU A 109 1.02 -12.30 -17.83
CA LEU A 109 2.25 -11.83 -18.44
C LEU A 109 2.55 -12.72 -19.66
N CYS A 110 2.85 -12.07 -20.78
CA CYS A 110 3.08 -12.75 -22.05
C CYS A 110 4.44 -12.34 -22.63
N ASP A 111 5.04 -13.23 -23.41
CA ASP A 111 6.24 -12.96 -24.18
C ASP A 111 5.96 -12.06 -25.40
N ASN A 112 7.00 -11.79 -26.20
CA ASN A 112 6.89 -10.94 -27.39
C ASN A 112 6.00 -11.54 -28.51
N PHE A 113 5.67 -12.83 -28.41
CA PHE A 113 4.80 -13.53 -29.35
C PHE A 113 3.37 -13.68 -28.81
N GLY A 114 3.10 -13.23 -27.59
CA GLY A 114 1.78 -13.29 -26.95
C GLY A 114 1.49 -14.60 -26.22
N PHE A 115 2.48 -15.47 -26.02
CA PHE A 115 2.32 -16.68 -25.22
C PHE A 115 2.50 -16.37 -23.73
N ASP A 116 1.73 -17.05 -22.89
CA ASP A 116 1.84 -16.88 -21.43
C ASP A 116 3.23 -17.30 -20.94
N ILE A 117 3.87 -16.46 -20.13
CA ILE A 117 5.19 -16.74 -19.55
C ILE A 117 5.02 -17.82 -18.46
N PRO A 118 5.78 -18.94 -18.52
CA PRO A 118 5.73 -20.00 -17.51
C PRO A 118 6.04 -19.49 -16.09
N GLU A 119 5.41 -20.08 -15.07
CA GLU A 119 5.54 -19.65 -13.67
C GLU A 119 6.99 -19.66 -13.17
N ASN A 120 7.79 -20.63 -13.61
CA ASN A 120 9.21 -20.76 -13.26
C ASN A 120 10.12 -19.70 -13.91
N GLU A 121 9.60 -18.95 -14.88
CA GLU A 121 10.30 -17.84 -15.55
C GLU A 121 9.82 -16.47 -15.06
N LEU A 122 8.78 -16.44 -14.21
CA LEU A 122 8.27 -15.20 -13.65
C LEU A 122 9.28 -14.57 -12.68
N TYR A 123 9.34 -13.24 -12.69
CA TYR A 123 10.14 -12.48 -11.74
C TYR A 123 9.69 -12.76 -10.30
N VAL A 124 10.63 -13.20 -9.46
CA VAL A 124 10.42 -13.36 -8.02
C VAL A 124 11.12 -12.21 -7.30
N PRO A 125 10.39 -11.33 -6.59
CA PRO A 125 11.01 -10.22 -5.89
C PRO A 125 11.87 -10.71 -4.72
N HIS A 126 13.09 -10.20 -4.63
CA HIS A 126 13.95 -10.35 -3.45
C HIS A 126 14.06 -9.04 -2.68
N TYR A 127 14.43 -9.14 -1.40
CA TYR A 127 14.46 -8.02 -0.48
C TYR A 127 15.74 -8.03 0.36
N ARG A 128 16.17 -6.85 0.83
CA ARG A 128 17.35 -6.67 1.69
C ARG A 128 16.93 -6.34 3.13
N LYS A 129 17.91 -6.22 4.03
CA LYS A 129 17.71 -5.91 5.45
C LYS A 129 16.85 -4.67 5.70
N ASN A 130 17.07 -3.59 4.94
CA ASN A 130 16.28 -2.36 5.05
C ASN A 130 14.79 -2.54 4.68
N CYS A 131 14.43 -3.64 3.98
CA CYS A 131 13.05 -3.95 3.62
C CYS A 131 12.29 -4.69 4.73
N GLU A 132 12.97 -5.23 5.75
CA GLU A 132 12.33 -6.03 6.82
C GLU A 132 11.23 -5.25 7.54
N HIS A 133 11.46 -3.96 7.77
CA HIS A 133 10.54 -3.04 8.46
C HIS A 133 9.87 -2.03 7.51
N CYS A 134 9.92 -2.27 6.21
CA CYS A 134 9.30 -1.38 5.22
C CYS A 134 7.81 -1.70 5.09
N SER A 135 6.94 -0.75 5.40
CA SER A 135 5.49 -0.99 5.30
C SER A 135 5.02 -1.20 3.86
N SER A 136 5.73 -0.62 2.91
CA SER A 136 5.44 -0.79 1.48
C SER A 136 5.88 -2.14 0.92
N LYS A 137 6.55 -3.02 1.70
CA LYS A 137 7.07 -4.31 1.21
C LYS A 137 5.99 -5.13 0.49
N LEU A 138 4.76 -5.12 1.01
CA LEU A 138 3.60 -5.84 0.44
C LEU A 138 3.28 -5.46 -1.02
N ILE A 139 3.61 -4.25 -1.44
CA ILE A 139 3.30 -3.72 -2.78
C ILE A 139 4.55 -3.41 -3.60
N CYS A 140 5.73 -3.77 -3.09
CA CYS A 140 7.02 -3.44 -3.66
C CYS A 140 7.51 -4.55 -4.60
N ASN A 141 8.02 -4.17 -5.77
CA ASN A 141 8.59 -5.08 -6.77
C ASN A 141 10.03 -5.55 -6.43
N GLY A 142 10.38 -5.66 -5.15
CA GLY A 142 11.71 -6.10 -4.74
C GLY A 142 12.83 -5.07 -4.93
N CYS A 143 14.05 -5.51 -4.62
CA CYS A 143 15.26 -4.71 -4.79
C CYS A 143 15.68 -4.66 -6.26
N CYS A 144 16.11 -3.49 -6.73
CA CYS A 144 16.68 -3.31 -8.07
C CYS A 144 18.19 -3.55 -8.14
N ASP A 145 18.83 -3.94 -7.03
CA ASP A 145 20.27 -4.17 -6.90
C ASP A 145 21.17 -3.02 -7.41
N CYS A 146 20.71 -1.77 -7.26
CA CYS A 146 21.45 -0.59 -7.72
C CYS A 146 22.73 -0.26 -6.94
N GLY A 147 23.08 -1.04 -5.91
CA GLY A 147 24.28 -0.81 -5.09
C GLY A 147 24.23 0.42 -4.16
N LYS A 148 23.09 1.11 -4.03
CA LYS A 148 22.94 2.31 -3.16
C LYS A 148 22.51 1.99 -1.73
N CYS A 149 22.31 0.71 -1.42
CA CYS A 149 21.75 0.26 -0.16
C CYS A 149 22.64 -0.87 0.35
N ASP A 150 23.48 -0.55 1.34
CA ASP A 150 24.24 -1.53 2.12
C ASP A 150 23.33 -2.19 3.17
#